data_AF-A0A7C1EAU5-F1
#
_entry.id   AF-A0A7C1EAU5-F1
#
_cell.length_a   1.000
_cell.length_b   1.000
_cell.length_c   1.000
_cell.angle_alpha   90.00
_cell.angle_beta   90.00
_cell.angle_gamma   90.00
#
_symmetry.space_group_name_H-M   'P 1'
#
loop_
_entity.id
_entity.type
_entity.pdbx_description
1 polymer ?
#
loop_
_entity_poly.entity_id
_entity_poly.type
_entity_poly.pdbx_seq_one_letter_code
_entity_poly.pdbx_strand_id
1 'polypeptide(L)'
;MKTGTLAAGVILLVVGMLEYTGTTSFLTGLEVGLAAETLALLILLVGLAAAVAGALLPLKKPAAGPVVNPNEMKSCPECGKLMPPDAFRCPKCGARFRALRENL
;
A
#
# COMPACT_ATOMS: atom_id res chain seq x y z
N MET A 1 28.39 6.37 -30.80
CA MET A 1 27.09 6.83 -30.25
C MET A 1 26.72 6.20 -28.89
N LYS A 2 27.59 5.46 -28.18
CA LYS A 2 27.27 4.84 -26.87
C LYS A 2 27.95 5.50 -25.65
N THR A 3 28.94 6.36 -25.88
CA THR A 3 29.71 7.01 -24.80
C THR A 3 29.01 8.24 -24.21
N GLY A 4 28.12 8.88 -24.97
CA GLY A 4 27.40 10.08 -24.52
C GLY A 4 26.36 9.82 -23.43
N THR A 5 25.70 8.65 -23.43
CA THR A 5 24.69 8.28 -22.42
C THR A 5 25.30 7.93 -21.07
N LEU A 6 26.49 7.31 -21.05
CA LEU A 6 27.22 7.05 -19.81
C LEU A 6 27.73 8.34 -19.17
N ALA A 7 28.27 9.27 -19.96
CA ALA A 7 28.73 10.56 -19.45
C ALA A 7 27.57 11.38 -18.87
N ALA A 8 26.43 11.45 -19.55
CA ALA A 8 25.24 12.16 -19.06
C ALA A 8 24.70 11.54 -17.75
N GLY A 9 24.69 10.21 -17.63
CA GLY A 9 24.25 9.52 -16.41
C GLY A 9 25.16 9.79 -15.21
N VAL A 10 26.48 9.79 -15.39
CA VAL A 10 27.44 10.10 -14.32
C VAL A 10 27.32 11.56 -13.89
N ILE A 11 27.14 12.49 -14.85
CA ILE A 11 26.96 13.92 -14.54
C ILE A 11 25.68 14.14 -13.72
N LEU A 12 24.56 13.52 -14.10
CA LEU A 12 23.31 13.61 -13.34
C LEU A 12 23.42 13.00 -11.93
N LEU A 13 24.15 11.89 -11.79
CA LEU A 13 24.41 11.29 -10.48
C LEU A 13 25.27 12.19 -9.57
N VAL A 14 26.31 12.80 -10.13
CA VAL A 14 27.22 13.67 -9.38
C VAL A 14 26.52 14.98 -8.98
N VAL A 15 25.74 15.57 -9.89
CA VAL A 15 24.93 16.77 -9.60
C VAL A 15 23.86 16.46 -8.55
N GLY A 16 23.14 15.34 -8.69
CA GLY A 16 22.16 14.90 -7.70
C GLY A 16 22.76 14.64 -6.31
N MET A 17 23.96 14.07 -6.22
CA MET A 17 24.68 13.91 -4.95
C MET A 17 25.09 15.25 -4.34
N LEU A 18 25.54 16.22 -5.16
CA LEU A 18 25.89 17.56 -4.68
C LEU A 18 24.66 18.30 -4.14
N GLU A 19 23.54 18.25 -4.86
CA GLU A 19 22.27 18.83 -4.44
C GLU A 19 21.68 18.14 -3.19
N TYR A 20 21.86 16.82 -3.06
CA TYR A 20 21.47 16.06 -1.87
C TYR A 20 22.27 16.47 -0.63
N THR A 21 23.58 16.68 -0.75
CA THR A 21 24.41 17.16 0.37
C THR A 21 24.14 18.63 0.74
N GLY A 22 23.71 19.46 -0.20
CA GLY A 22 23.34 20.87 0.05
C GLY A 22 21.97 21.05 0.70
N THR A 23 20.97 20.28 0.25
CA THR A 23 19.62 20.32 0.83
C THR A 23 19.56 19.69 2.22
N THR A 24 20.41 18.70 2.50
CA THR A 24 20.55 18.12 3.85
C THR A 24 21.26 19.07 4.83
N SER A 25 22.15 19.95 4.38
CA SER A 25 22.87 20.91 5.26
C SER A 25 22.07 22.19 5.55
N PHE A 26 21.14 22.59 4.68
CA PHE A 26 20.28 23.77 4.93
C PHE A 26 19.09 23.45 5.86
N LEU A 27 18.56 22.23 5.81
CA LEU A 27 17.51 21.76 6.73
C LEU A 27 18.06 21.32 8.10
N THR A 28 19.35 21.01 8.19
CA THR A 28 20.03 20.71 9.47
C THR A 28 20.80 21.88 10.05
N GLY A 29 20.87 23.05 9.41
CA GLY A 29 21.58 24.22 9.96
C GLY A 29 20.77 25.07 10.93
N LEU A 30 19.44 25.04 10.85
CA LEU A 30 18.56 26.02 11.51
C LEU A 30 17.83 25.49 12.77
N GLU A 31 17.93 24.18 13.10
CA GLU A 31 17.30 23.59 14.30
C GLU A 31 18.25 22.86 15.28
N VAL A 32 19.56 22.76 15.04
CA VAL A 32 20.52 22.09 15.97
C VAL A 32 21.13 23.05 17.00
N GLY A 33 20.32 23.99 17.49
CA GLY A 33 20.74 24.92 18.54
C GLY A 33 20.45 24.44 19.96
N LEU A 34 19.39 23.65 20.20
CA LEU A 34 18.91 23.47 21.58
C LEU A 34 18.22 22.14 21.94
N ALA A 35 18.12 21.16 21.04
CA ALA A 35 17.23 20.00 21.28
C ALA A 35 17.62 18.66 20.60
N ALA A 36 18.88 18.42 20.23
CA ALA A 36 19.25 17.18 19.54
C ALA A 36 19.06 15.92 20.41
N GLU A 37 19.50 15.96 21.67
CA GLU A 37 19.36 14.82 22.59
C GLU A 37 17.91 14.63 23.05
N THR A 38 17.15 15.70 23.24
CA THR A 38 15.74 15.63 23.63
C THR A 38 14.86 15.12 22.49
N LEU A 39 15.11 15.54 21.26
CA LEU A 39 14.37 15.08 20.08
C LEU A 39 14.72 13.63 19.74
N ALA A 40 15.99 13.23 19.86
CA ALA A 40 16.40 11.83 19.74
C ALA A 40 15.71 10.93 20.78
N LEU A 41 15.62 11.39 22.04
CA LEU A 41 14.92 10.68 23.10
C LEU A 41 13.41 10.57 22.83
N LEU A 42 12.77 11.64 22.35
CA LEU A 42 11.35 11.64 21.99
C LEU A 42 11.06 10.67 20.84
N ILE A 43 11.88 10.66 19.78
CA ILE A 43 11.74 9.70 18.67
C ILE A 43 11.87 8.25 19.18
N LEU A 44 12.84 7.99 20.05
CA LEU A 44 13.07 6.67 20.63
C LEU A 44 11.85 6.21 21.46
N LEU A 45 11.30 7.09 22.31
CA LEU A 45 10.12 6.79 23.12
C LEU A 45 8.87 6.53 22.27
N VAL A 46 8.63 7.34 21.24
CA VAL A 46 7.51 7.15 20.30
C VAL A 46 7.66 5.84 19.53
N GLY A 47 8.87 5.54 19.04
CA GLY A 47 9.17 4.29 18.34
C GLY A 47 8.94 3.06 19.23
N LEU A 48 9.40 3.10 20.49
CA LEU A 48 9.19 2.03 21.46
C LEU A 48 7.69 1.84 21.76
N ALA A 49 6.94 2.92 21.97
CA ALA A 49 5.51 2.88 22.22
C ALA A 49 4.73 2.30 21.03
N ALA A 50 5.09 2.69 19.79
CA ALA A 50 4.49 2.14 18.58
C ALA A 50 4.81 0.65 18.40
N ALA A 51 6.03 0.22 18.71
CA ALA A 51 6.43 -1.18 18.65
C ALA A 51 5.66 -2.04 19.68
N VAL A 52 5.53 -1.55 20.91
CA VAL A 52 4.74 -2.23 21.96
C VAL A 52 3.26 -2.29 21.58
N ALA A 53 2.68 -1.19 21.08
CA ALA A 53 1.31 -1.18 20.60
C ALA A 53 1.11 -2.16 19.42
N GLY A 54 2.03 -2.18 18.45
CA GLY A 54 2.00 -3.11 17.33
C GLY A 54 2.12 -4.59 17.75
N ALA A 55 2.91 -4.89 18.77
CA ALA A 55 3.05 -6.23 19.32
C ALA A 55 1.83 -6.67 20.14
N LEU A 56 1.15 -5.73 20.82
CA LEU A 56 -0.03 -5.99 21.63
C LEU A 56 -1.34 -5.95 20.84
N LEU A 57 -1.34 -5.38 19.64
CA LEU A 57 -2.49 -5.39 18.74
C LEU A 57 -2.56 -6.74 18.01
N PRO A 58 -3.47 -7.66 18.37
CA PRO A 58 -3.84 -8.75 17.48
C PRO A 58 -4.24 -8.19 16.12
N LEU A 59 -3.37 -8.39 15.12
CA LEU A 59 -3.64 -8.22 13.71
C LEU A 59 -4.91 -8.99 13.38
N LYS A 60 -6.05 -8.29 13.40
CA LYS A 60 -7.31 -8.79 12.85
C LYS A 60 -7.04 -8.96 11.36
N LYS A 61 -6.59 -10.16 10.99
CA LYS A 61 -6.26 -10.53 9.62
C LYS A 61 -7.40 -10.04 8.73
N PRO A 62 -7.14 -9.15 7.75
CA PRO A 62 -8.14 -8.81 6.77
C PRO A 62 -8.49 -10.13 6.08
N ALA A 63 -9.73 -10.59 6.27
CA ALA A 63 -10.24 -11.79 5.65
C ALA A 63 -9.99 -11.63 4.15
N ALA A 64 -9.08 -12.43 3.62
CA ALA A 64 -8.86 -12.54 2.19
C ALA A 64 -10.23 -12.71 1.54
N GLY A 65 -10.59 -11.78 0.65
CA GLY A 65 -11.85 -11.86 -0.06
C GLY A 65 -11.97 -13.17 -0.83
N PRO A 66 -13.17 -13.54 -1.28
CA PRO A 66 -13.37 -14.73 -2.10
C PRO A 66 -12.41 -14.70 -3.29
N VAL A 67 -11.61 -15.77 -3.45
CA VAL A 67 -10.79 -15.95 -4.65
C VAL A 67 -11.75 -16.22 -5.80
N VAL A 68 -12.04 -15.21 -6.60
CA VAL A 68 -12.94 -15.32 -7.75
C VAL A 68 -12.16 -15.94 -8.90
N ASN A 69 -12.51 -17.17 -9.27
CA ASN A 69 -11.95 -17.83 -10.45
C ASN A 69 -12.56 -17.19 -11.72
N PRO A 70 -11.78 -16.52 -12.59
CA PRO A 70 -12.34 -15.79 -13.73
C PRO A 70 -13.07 -16.69 -14.74
N ASN A 71 -12.72 -17.97 -14.78
CA ASN A 71 -13.32 -18.95 -15.68
C ASN A 71 -14.72 -19.42 -15.25
N GLU A 72 -15.14 -19.15 -14.02
CA GLU A 72 -16.42 -19.62 -13.47
C GLU A 72 -17.44 -18.48 -13.28
N MET A 73 -17.17 -17.30 -13.85
CA MET A 73 -18.07 -16.15 -13.75
C MET A 73 -19.38 -16.39 -14.51
N LYS A 74 -20.51 -16.20 -13.83
CA LYS A 74 -21.86 -16.24 -14.42
C LYS A 74 -22.42 -14.84 -14.61
N SER A 75 -23.24 -14.65 -15.64
CA SER A 75 -23.97 -13.39 -15.85
C SER A 75 -25.27 -13.37 -15.06
N CYS A 76 -25.63 -12.20 -14.52
CA CYS A 76 -26.89 -12.03 -13.81
C CYS A 76 -28.08 -12.08 -14.78
N PRO A 77 -29.10 -12.93 -14.51
CA PRO A 77 -30.29 -12.99 -15.35
C PRO A 77 -31.10 -11.68 -15.33
N GLU A 78 -31.02 -10.90 -14.24
CA GLU A 78 -31.79 -9.66 -14.09
C GLU A 78 -31.12 -8.43 -14.72
N CYS A 79 -29.79 -8.33 -14.67
CA CYS A 79 -29.09 -7.10 -15.04
C CYS A 79 -27.83 -7.29 -15.92
N GLY A 80 -27.51 -8.54 -16.29
CA GLY A 80 -26.39 -8.88 -17.16
C GLY A 80 -24.99 -8.73 -16.56
N LYS A 81 -24.85 -8.38 -15.28
CA LYS A 81 -23.53 -8.23 -14.64
C LYS A 81 -22.86 -9.59 -14.40
N LEU A 82 -21.58 -9.69 -14.74
CA LEU A 82 -20.71 -10.83 -14.39
C LEU A 82 -20.42 -10.88 -12.89
N MET A 83 -20.54 -12.07 -12.32
CA MET A 83 -20.38 -12.32 -10.89
C MET A 83 -20.00 -13.81 -10.64
N PRO A 84 -19.40 -14.14 -9.48
CA PRO A 84 -19.00 -15.51 -9.19
C PRO A 84 -20.20 -16.47 -9.12
N PRO A 85 -19.98 -17.78 -9.34
CA PRO A 85 -21.05 -18.78 -9.39
C PRO A 85 -21.70 -18.98 -8.01
N ASP A 86 -20.95 -18.77 -6.93
CA ASP A 86 -21.41 -18.89 -5.54
C ASP A 86 -22.07 -17.62 -4.99
N ALA A 87 -22.20 -16.58 -5.81
CA ALA A 87 -22.94 -15.39 -5.39
C ALA A 87 -24.41 -15.76 -5.13
N PHE A 88 -24.87 -15.56 -3.88
CA PHE A 88 -26.29 -15.64 -3.50
C PHE A 88 -27.06 -14.35 -3.78
N ARG A 89 -26.36 -13.24 -4.07
CA ARG A 89 -26.95 -11.95 -4.38
C ARG A 89 -26.11 -11.19 -5.41
N CYS A 90 -26.76 -10.54 -6.36
CA CYS A 90 -26.08 -9.66 -7.31
C CYS A 90 -25.59 -8.38 -6.61
N PRO A 91 -24.30 -8.00 -6.74
CA PRO A 91 -23.79 -6.74 -6.18
C PRO A 91 -24.26 -5.50 -6.94
N LYS A 92 -24.76 -5.65 -8.18
CA LYS A 92 -25.23 -4.54 -9.01
C LYS A 92 -26.71 -4.23 -8.80
N CYS A 93 -27.59 -5.23 -8.91
CA CYS A 93 -29.04 -5.03 -8.82
C CYS A 93 -29.66 -5.52 -7.51
N GLY A 94 -28.92 -6.21 -6.65
CA GLY A 94 -29.43 -6.74 -5.39
C GLY A 94 -30.32 -8.00 -5.50
N ALA A 95 -30.54 -8.53 -6.71
CA ALA A 95 -31.32 -9.75 -6.92
C ALA A 95 -30.72 -10.94 -6.15
N ARG A 96 -31.56 -11.71 -5.43
CA ARG A 96 -31.14 -12.91 -4.70
C ARG A 96 -31.28 -14.14 -5.60
N PHE A 97 -30.24 -14.95 -5.67
CA PHE A 97 -30.25 -16.23 -6.39
C PHE A 97 -30.61 -17.34 -5.41
N ARG A 98 -31.61 -18.15 -5.76
CA ARG A 98 -31.81 -19.43 -5.07
C ARG A 98 -30.71 -20.36 -5.56
N ALA A 99 -29.89 -20.88 -4.65
CA ALA A 99 -28.94 -21.93 -5.01
C ALA A 99 -29.75 -23.09 -5.61
N LEU A 100 -29.41 -23.49 -6.84
CA LEU A 100 -30.15 -24.46 -7.63
C LEU A 100 -29.96 -25.87 -7.01
N ARG A 101 -30.69 -26.16 -5.95
CA ARG A 101 -30.86 -27.49 -5.34
C ARG A 101 -32.33 -27.93 -5.30
N GLU A 102 -33.20 -27.27 -6.07
CA GLU A 102 -34.66 -27.47 -6.01
C GLU A 102 -35.26 -27.93 -7.35
N ASN A 103 -34.48 -28.62 -8.17
CA ASN A 103 -34.95 -29.42 -9.30
C ASN A 103 -34.07 -30.66 -9.46
N LEU A 104 -33.91 -31.42 -8.37
CA LEU A 104 -33.44 -32.80 -8.41
C LEU A 104 -34.57 -33.71 -7.96
#